data_AF-A0A6H1ZT20-F1
#
_entry.id   AF-A0A6H1ZT20-F1
#
_cell.length_a   1.000
_cell.length_b   1.000
_cell.length_c   1.000
_cell.angle_alpha   90.00
_cell.angle_beta   90.00
_cell.angle_gamma   90.00
#
_symmetry.space_group_name_H-M   'P 1'
#
loop_
_entity.id
_entity.type
_entity.pdbx_description
1 polymer ?
#
loop_
_entity_poly.entity_id
_entity_poly.type
_entity_poly.pdbx_seq_one_letter_code
_entity_poly.pdbx_strand_id
1 'polypeptide(L)'
;MFSPQIAAARLFDILDEQYITDISELPYSSGSPAVEWQESKYGHIQAWVDIVGFRNLSRDGDKYFINGDPVNLAIVQYDTKAWVSGSVQELTPTLTITTNNNYTVASLTVYLYWETMQCYDGDCWEVPHHETATFQDIEKSPELYDKTYKPRINIVEYNNTIEPKIAIQVQEPNASKIIVRYGNKSVTHTLKTYHVNRTEKGIYYANITPLDTWQVQGQDIGRLGDSVLINTNISEVNYSKIEIIVSDIYGTTRADPAEFNITTVTYEPEKIVFNPLLIVFLGIVGTLFCSSAYIIRRIQL
;
A
#
# COMPACT_ATOMS: atom_id res chain seq x y z
N MET A 1 45.38 8.81 15.43
CA MET A 1 45.17 8.15 14.13
C MET A 1 43.91 7.32 14.28
N PHE A 2 42.75 7.90 13.93
CA PHE A 2 41.45 7.24 14.07
C PHE A 2 41.22 6.43 12.81
N SER A 3 41.25 5.10 12.93
CA SER A 3 40.75 4.22 11.87
C SER A 3 39.22 4.37 11.84
N PRO A 4 38.61 4.79 10.72
CA PRO A 4 37.17 4.68 10.59
C PRO A 4 36.84 3.19 10.45
N GLN A 5 36.19 2.63 11.46
CA GLN A 5 35.45 1.38 11.29
C GLN A 5 34.26 1.69 10.39
N ILE A 6 34.45 1.55 9.08
CA ILE A 6 33.34 1.37 8.16
C ILE A 6 32.78 0.00 8.52
N ALA A 7 31.68 0.02 9.27
CA ALA A 7 30.91 -1.18 9.56
C ALA A 7 30.59 -1.86 8.24
N ALA A 8 31.10 -3.07 8.06
CA ALA A 8 30.61 -4.01 7.09
C ALA A 8 29.17 -4.40 7.50
N ALA A 9 28.22 -3.50 7.29
CA ALA A 9 26.82 -3.88 7.11
C ALA A 9 26.81 -4.85 5.92
N ARG A 10 26.30 -6.05 6.15
CA ARG A 10 26.75 -7.25 5.44
C ARG A 10 26.07 -7.29 4.09
N LEU A 11 26.84 -7.58 3.04
CA LEU A 11 26.35 -7.84 1.68
C LEU A 11 25.27 -8.96 1.62
N PHE A 12 25.12 -9.74 2.70
CA PHE A 12 24.16 -10.83 2.84
C PHE A 12 22.83 -10.42 3.49
N ASP A 13 22.73 -9.25 4.11
CA ASP A 13 21.49 -8.80 4.75
C ASP A 13 20.36 -8.60 3.72
N ILE A 14 20.71 -8.37 2.44
CA ILE A 14 19.77 -8.26 1.32
C ILE A 14 19.08 -9.59 0.95
N LEU A 15 19.66 -10.74 1.36
CA LEU A 15 19.08 -12.06 1.10
C LEU A 15 17.95 -12.41 2.08
N ASP A 16 17.89 -11.71 3.21
CA ASP A 16 16.86 -11.88 4.23
C ASP A 16 15.71 -10.84 4.09
N GLU A 17 15.78 -9.97 3.07
CA GLU A 17 14.70 -9.04 2.76
C GLU A 17 13.50 -9.78 2.16
N GLN A 18 12.32 -9.51 2.71
CA GLN A 18 11.07 -10.06 2.23
C GLN A 18 10.22 -8.94 1.63
N TYR A 19 9.77 -9.15 0.40
CA TYR A 19 8.82 -8.28 -0.30
C TYR A 19 7.52 -9.04 -0.52
N ILE A 20 6.40 -8.33 -0.43
CA ILE A 20 5.06 -8.89 -0.64
C ILE A 20 4.31 -8.13 -1.71
N THR A 21 3.27 -8.75 -2.28
CA THR A 21 2.39 -8.08 -3.25
C THR A 21 0.97 -7.84 -2.76
N ASP A 22 0.55 -8.57 -1.72
CA ASP A 22 -0.75 -8.45 -1.06
C ASP A 22 -0.56 -8.47 0.46
N ILE A 23 -1.36 -7.67 1.19
CA ILE A 23 -1.27 -7.58 2.65
C ILE A 23 -1.44 -8.92 3.37
N SER A 24 -2.18 -9.85 2.77
CA SER A 24 -2.43 -11.19 3.32
C SER A 24 -1.19 -12.09 3.31
N GLU A 25 -0.14 -11.70 2.58
CA GLU A 25 1.15 -12.39 2.57
C GLU A 25 2.02 -12.02 3.79
N LEU A 26 1.61 -11.06 4.61
CA LEU A 26 2.32 -10.74 5.85
C LEU A 26 2.41 -11.98 6.76
N PRO A 27 3.60 -12.32 7.27
CA PRO A 27 3.73 -13.44 8.19
C PRO A 27 2.90 -13.22 9.46
N TYR A 28 2.36 -14.31 10.00
CA TYR A 28 1.70 -14.26 11.30
C TYR A 28 2.68 -13.82 12.39
N SER A 29 2.24 -12.94 13.27
CA SER A 29 2.95 -12.56 14.48
C SER A 29 1.96 -12.42 15.63
N SER A 30 2.28 -13.03 16.77
CA SER A 30 1.52 -12.84 18.01
C SER A 30 1.89 -11.55 18.72
N GLY A 31 3.04 -10.96 18.42
CA GLY A 31 3.62 -9.82 19.13
C GLY A 31 4.37 -10.21 20.41
N SER A 32 5.11 -9.24 20.94
CA SER A 32 5.85 -9.32 22.20
C SER A 32 5.27 -8.28 23.16
N PRO A 33 4.54 -8.69 24.20
CA PRO A 33 3.84 -7.78 25.07
C PRO A 33 4.75 -7.05 26.05
N ALA A 34 4.38 -5.81 26.38
CA ALA A 34 4.88 -5.13 27.56
C ALA A 34 4.12 -5.65 28.79
N VAL A 35 4.79 -6.46 29.62
CA VAL A 35 4.16 -7.09 30.78
C VAL A 35 4.25 -6.15 31.99
N GLU A 36 3.16 -5.43 32.25
CA GLU A 36 3.00 -4.56 33.42
C GLU A 36 1.86 -5.06 34.30
N TRP A 37 2.20 -5.87 35.31
CA TRP A 37 1.22 -6.40 36.26
C TRP A 37 0.59 -5.28 37.09
N GLN A 38 -0.72 -5.21 37.04
CA GLN A 38 -1.55 -4.32 37.85
C GLN A 38 -2.32 -5.15 38.87
N GLU A 39 -2.57 -4.57 40.04
CA GLU A 39 -3.32 -5.23 41.12
C GLU A 39 -4.71 -4.63 41.27
N SER A 40 -5.68 -5.45 41.64
CA SER A 40 -7.00 -4.97 42.02
C SER A 40 -6.95 -4.19 43.33
N LYS A 41 -8.01 -3.43 43.60
CA LYS A 41 -8.13 -2.60 44.81
C LYS A 41 -7.89 -3.37 46.12
N TYR A 42 -8.29 -4.65 46.17
CA TYR A 42 -8.13 -5.50 47.35
C TYR A 42 -6.89 -6.41 47.28
N GLY A 43 -6.12 -6.35 46.18
CA GLY A 43 -4.89 -7.12 46.00
C GLY A 43 -5.08 -8.61 45.70
N HIS A 44 -6.31 -9.08 45.50
CA HIS A 44 -6.57 -10.49 45.24
C HIS A 44 -6.45 -10.89 43.77
N ILE A 45 -6.54 -9.92 42.86
CA ILE A 45 -6.38 -10.15 41.42
C ILE A 45 -5.17 -9.37 40.94
N GLN A 46 -4.27 -10.04 40.23
CA GLN A 46 -3.22 -9.40 39.44
C GLN A 46 -3.46 -9.70 37.97
N ALA A 47 -3.35 -8.71 37.10
CA ALA A 47 -3.47 -8.93 35.67
C ALA A 47 -2.67 -7.91 34.87
N TRP A 48 -2.40 -8.24 33.61
CA TRP A 48 -1.94 -7.30 32.61
C TRP A 48 -2.67 -7.57 31.29
N VAL A 49 -2.82 -6.53 30.49
CA VAL A 49 -3.35 -6.58 29.13
C VAL A 49 -2.53 -5.61 28.29
N ASP A 50 -2.20 -5.99 27.06
CA ASP A 50 -1.41 -5.17 26.14
C ASP A 50 -1.89 -5.36 24.70
N ILE A 51 -2.17 -4.26 24.02
CA ILE A 51 -2.38 -4.21 22.58
C ILE A 51 -1.00 -4.18 21.94
N VAL A 52 -0.56 -5.34 21.46
CA VAL A 52 0.78 -5.48 20.86
C VAL A 52 0.86 -4.93 19.44
N GLY A 53 -0.29 -4.73 18.79
CA GLY A 53 -0.40 -4.06 17.50
C GLY A 53 -1.65 -4.46 16.75
N PHE A 54 -1.61 -4.37 15.42
CA PHE A 54 -2.76 -4.63 14.55
C PHE A 54 -2.38 -5.55 13.38
N ARG A 55 -3.29 -6.40 12.96
CA ARG A 55 -3.14 -7.23 11.76
C ARG A 55 -3.28 -6.38 10.50
N ASN A 56 -2.66 -6.84 9.42
CA ASN A 56 -2.76 -6.23 8.08
C ASN A 56 -2.31 -4.75 8.04
N LEU A 57 -1.29 -4.43 8.84
CA LEU A 57 -0.69 -3.10 8.88
C LEU A 57 0.15 -2.83 7.64
N SER A 58 -0.06 -1.67 7.04
CA SER A 58 0.90 -1.04 6.13
C SER A 58 1.40 0.27 6.71
N ARG A 59 2.55 0.75 6.25
CA ARG A 59 3.15 2.02 6.64
C ARG A 59 3.52 2.81 5.39
N ASP A 60 2.97 4.01 5.24
CA ASP A 60 3.37 4.98 4.20
C ASP A 60 3.96 6.21 4.90
N GLY A 61 5.27 6.44 4.70
CA GLY A 61 6.03 7.44 5.47
C GLY A 61 6.01 7.13 6.98
N ASP A 62 5.48 8.04 7.78
CA ASP A 62 5.40 7.89 9.26
C ASP A 62 4.03 7.45 9.76
N LYS A 63 3.12 7.10 8.85
CA LYS A 63 1.74 6.74 9.20
C LYS A 63 1.49 5.27 8.95
N TYR A 64 0.79 4.65 9.90
CA TYR A 64 0.30 3.29 9.78
C TYR A 64 -1.13 3.29 9.27
N PHE A 65 -1.43 2.37 8.36
CA PHE A 65 -2.75 2.17 7.78
C PHE A 65 -3.21 0.74 7.95
N ILE A 66 -4.53 0.56 8.01
CA ILE A 66 -5.21 -0.74 7.93
C ILE A 66 -6.44 -0.65 7.02
N ASN A 67 -6.83 -1.77 6.43
CA ASN A 67 -8.12 -1.89 5.75
C ASN A 67 -9.06 -2.77 6.59
N GLY A 68 -10.00 -2.13 7.26
CA GLY A 68 -10.97 -2.78 8.14
C GLY A 68 -11.09 -2.07 9.50
N ASP A 69 -11.90 -2.64 10.39
CA ASP A 69 -12.12 -2.12 11.74
C ASP A 69 -10.90 -2.41 12.64
N PRO A 70 -10.26 -1.37 13.25
CA PRO A 70 -9.17 -1.55 14.20
C PRO A 70 -9.48 -2.52 15.34
N VAL A 71 -10.72 -2.56 15.82
CA VAL A 71 -11.15 -3.46 16.92
C VAL A 71 -10.95 -4.92 16.54
N ASN A 72 -11.36 -5.29 15.32
CA ASN A 72 -11.30 -6.68 14.85
C ASN A 72 -9.87 -7.08 14.46
N LEU A 73 -9.04 -6.09 14.12
CA LEU A 73 -7.67 -6.30 13.69
C LEU A 73 -6.65 -6.17 14.81
N ALA A 74 -7.02 -5.64 15.98
CA ALA A 74 -6.17 -5.57 17.15
C ALA A 74 -5.64 -6.94 17.56
N ILE A 75 -4.36 -6.98 17.92
CA ILE A 75 -3.67 -8.14 18.48
C ILE A 75 -3.46 -7.79 19.94
N VAL A 76 -4.12 -8.54 20.82
CA VAL A 76 -4.10 -8.29 22.27
C VAL A 76 -3.58 -9.53 22.97
N GLN A 77 -2.65 -9.34 23.90
CA GLN A 77 -2.21 -10.38 24.82
C GLN A 77 -2.54 -9.96 26.25
N TYR A 78 -2.74 -10.94 27.12
CA TYR A 78 -3.04 -10.71 28.53
C TYR A 78 -2.74 -11.96 29.36
N ASP A 79 -2.64 -11.76 30.67
CA ASP A 79 -2.59 -12.85 31.66
C ASP A 79 -3.21 -12.38 32.98
N THR A 80 -3.63 -13.34 33.81
CA THR A 80 -4.29 -13.09 35.10
C THR A 80 -3.86 -14.07 36.16
N LYS A 81 -3.73 -13.60 37.40
CA LYS A 81 -3.40 -14.39 38.58
C LYS A 81 -4.29 -13.98 39.74
N ALA A 82 -4.49 -14.91 40.66
CA ALA A 82 -5.22 -14.66 41.90
C ALA A 82 -4.34 -14.94 43.11
N TRP A 83 -4.48 -14.12 44.15
CA TRP A 83 -3.82 -14.29 45.43
C TRP A 83 -4.83 -14.12 46.57
N VAL A 84 -5.29 -15.24 47.13
CA VAL A 84 -6.35 -15.24 48.16
C VAL A 84 -5.95 -16.09 49.35
N SER A 85 -6.48 -15.74 50.53
CA SER A 85 -6.36 -16.56 51.74
C SER A 85 -7.42 -17.67 51.73
N GLY A 86 -7.31 -18.64 50.82
CA GLY A 86 -8.32 -19.69 50.64
C GLY A 86 -8.07 -20.52 49.40
N SER A 87 -9.11 -21.19 48.90
CA SER A 87 -9.07 -21.92 47.63
C SER A 87 -9.74 -21.09 46.54
N VAL A 88 -9.02 -20.81 45.45
CA VAL A 88 -9.60 -20.24 44.23
C VAL A 88 -10.49 -21.29 43.60
N GLN A 89 -11.76 -20.96 43.43
CA GLN A 89 -12.75 -21.84 42.80
C GLN A 89 -12.95 -21.45 41.33
N GLU A 90 -12.92 -20.14 41.03
CA GLU A 90 -13.05 -19.63 39.65
C GLU A 90 -12.19 -18.38 39.44
N LEU A 91 -11.50 -18.31 38.30
CA LEU A 91 -10.82 -17.12 37.82
C LEU A 91 -11.09 -16.97 36.33
N THR A 92 -12.03 -16.09 35.98
CA THR A 92 -12.57 -15.96 34.62
C THR A 92 -12.20 -14.60 34.03
N PRO A 93 -11.22 -14.55 33.11
CA PRO A 93 -10.92 -13.36 32.33
C PRO A 93 -11.89 -13.19 31.16
N THR A 94 -12.37 -11.96 30.96
CA THR A 94 -13.18 -11.54 29.81
C THR A 94 -12.54 -10.33 29.14
N LEU A 95 -12.03 -10.52 27.92
CA LEU A 95 -11.47 -9.44 27.12
C LEU A 95 -12.56 -8.80 26.26
N THR A 96 -12.66 -7.47 26.31
CA THR A 96 -13.48 -6.66 25.39
C THR A 96 -12.58 -5.63 24.71
N ILE A 97 -12.71 -5.49 23.39
CA ILE A 97 -11.98 -4.49 22.62
C ILE A 97 -13.00 -3.49 22.08
N THR A 98 -12.76 -2.20 22.26
CA THR A 98 -13.61 -1.13 21.75
C THR A 98 -12.78 -0.03 21.10
N THR A 99 -13.44 0.84 20.34
CA THR A 99 -12.84 2.07 19.82
C THR A 99 -13.39 3.26 20.58
N ASN A 100 -12.49 4.13 21.04
CA ASN A 100 -12.82 5.41 21.63
C ASN A 100 -12.07 6.53 20.88
N ASN A 101 -12.79 7.25 20.01
CA ASN A 101 -12.21 8.20 19.06
C ASN A 101 -11.15 7.54 18.16
N ASN A 102 -9.91 8.00 18.23
CA ASN A 102 -8.78 7.50 17.44
C ASN A 102 -7.92 6.48 18.23
N TYR A 103 -8.47 5.89 19.29
CA TYR A 103 -7.78 4.91 20.12
C TYR A 103 -8.56 3.60 20.16
N THR A 104 -7.82 2.50 20.13
CA THR A 104 -8.35 1.17 20.40
C THR A 104 -8.05 0.86 21.87
N VAL A 105 -9.08 0.41 22.58
CA VAL A 105 -9.04 0.15 24.02
C VAL A 105 -9.30 -1.33 24.25
N ALA A 106 -8.35 -2.02 24.87
CA ALA A 106 -8.51 -3.38 25.35
C ALA A 106 -8.85 -3.33 26.84
N SER A 107 -9.99 -3.92 27.22
CA SER A 107 -10.45 -4.01 28.61
C SER A 107 -10.55 -5.46 29.03
N LEU A 108 -9.71 -5.86 29.98
CA LEU A 108 -9.71 -7.18 30.58
C LEU A 108 -10.47 -7.11 31.91
N THR A 109 -11.68 -7.66 31.95
CA THR A 109 -12.45 -7.81 33.19
C THR A 109 -12.26 -9.20 33.74
N VAL A 110 -11.78 -9.30 34.98
CA VAL A 110 -11.46 -10.56 35.65
C VAL A 110 -12.43 -10.75 36.79
N TYR A 111 -13.19 -11.84 36.75
CA TYR A 111 -14.02 -12.30 37.85
C TYR A 111 -13.26 -13.37 38.63
N LEU A 112 -13.21 -13.22 39.96
CA LEU A 112 -12.58 -14.14 40.89
C LEU A 112 -13.62 -14.59 41.91
N TYR A 113 -13.77 -15.91 42.07
CA TYR A 113 -14.55 -16.55 43.12
C TYR A 113 -13.63 -17.46 43.94
N TRP A 114 -13.66 -17.32 45.26
CA TRP A 114 -12.86 -18.13 46.17
C TRP A 114 -13.58 -18.39 47.47
N GLU A 115 -13.14 -19.44 48.17
CA GLU A 115 -13.72 -19.83 49.44
C GLU A 115 -12.64 -19.89 50.53
N THR A 116 -13.03 -19.48 51.72
CA THR A 116 -12.19 -19.55 52.91
C THR A 116 -12.87 -20.40 53.97
N MET A 117 -12.13 -21.26 54.66
CA MET A 117 -12.67 -22.03 55.79
C MET A 117 -12.72 -21.11 57.04
N GLN A 118 -13.89 -21.01 57.67
CA GLN A 118 -14.02 -20.41 59.00
C GLN A 118 -14.49 -21.47 59.99
N CYS A 119 -13.85 -21.50 61.16
CA CYS A 119 -14.20 -22.42 62.24
C CYS A 119 -14.55 -21.65 63.50
N TYR A 120 -15.68 -22.00 64.13
CA TYR A 120 -16.12 -21.44 65.40
C TYR A 120 -16.75 -22.53 66.27
N ASP A 121 -16.33 -22.61 67.53
CA ASP A 121 -16.83 -23.57 68.54
C ASP A 121 -16.81 -25.05 68.08
N GLY A 122 -15.80 -25.42 67.28
CA GLY A 122 -15.60 -26.80 66.80
C GLY A 122 -16.25 -27.16 65.46
N ASP A 123 -17.14 -26.29 64.93
CA ASP A 123 -17.72 -26.44 63.61
C ASP A 123 -16.98 -25.56 62.59
N CYS A 124 -16.82 -26.05 61.36
CA CYS A 124 -16.21 -25.32 60.25
C CYS A 124 -17.17 -25.24 59.06
N TRP A 125 -17.18 -24.10 58.38
CA TRP A 125 -17.94 -23.89 57.15
C TRP A 125 -17.13 -23.08 56.14
N GLU A 126 -17.45 -23.27 54.86
CA GLU A 126 -16.88 -22.50 53.76
C GLU A 126 -17.58 -21.15 53.65
N VAL A 127 -16.78 -20.09 53.53
CA VAL A 127 -17.26 -18.72 53.32
C VAL A 127 -16.90 -18.30 51.89
N PRO A 128 -17.90 -18.06 51.03
CA PRO A 128 -17.68 -17.63 49.66
C PRO A 128 -17.33 -16.14 49.57
N HIS A 129 -16.42 -15.81 48.66
CA HIS A 129 -16.02 -14.45 48.33
C HIS A 129 -15.96 -14.28 46.82
N HIS A 130 -16.24 -13.06 46.36
CA HIS A 130 -16.15 -12.70 44.96
C HIS A 130 -15.53 -11.32 44.79
N GLU A 131 -14.79 -11.15 43.71
CA GLU A 131 -14.19 -9.89 43.32
C GLU A 131 -14.19 -9.78 41.80
N THR A 132 -14.44 -8.57 41.31
CA THR A 132 -14.30 -8.23 39.90
C THR A 132 -13.37 -7.04 39.78
N ALA A 133 -12.37 -7.15 38.91
CA ALA A 133 -11.46 -6.06 38.58
C ALA A 133 -11.35 -5.89 37.06
N THR A 134 -11.17 -4.65 36.60
CA THR A 134 -10.99 -4.34 35.18
C THR A 134 -9.64 -3.66 34.98
N PHE A 135 -8.88 -4.17 34.02
CA PHE A 135 -7.57 -3.69 33.61
C PHE A 135 -7.65 -3.24 32.16
N GLN A 136 -6.90 -2.21 31.79
CA GLN A 136 -7.01 -1.61 30.46
C GLN A 136 -5.65 -1.28 29.86
N ASP A 137 -5.60 -1.40 28.54
CA ASP A 137 -4.55 -0.86 27.71
C ASP A 137 -5.17 -0.08 26.53
N ILE A 138 -4.47 0.98 26.12
CA ILE A 138 -4.96 1.96 25.14
C ILE A 138 -3.84 2.26 24.15
N GLU A 139 -4.08 1.94 22.89
CA GLU A 139 -3.16 2.24 21.79
C GLU A 139 -3.83 3.12 20.74
N LYS A 140 -3.04 3.97 20.09
CA LYS A 140 -3.55 4.79 19.00
C LYS A 140 -3.93 3.89 17.82
N SER A 141 -5.16 4.03 17.33
CA SER A 141 -5.63 3.28 16.16
C SER A 141 -4.87 3.69 14.90
N PRO A 142 -4.52 2.75 14.01
CA PRO A 142 -4.00 3.07 12.68
C PRO A 142 -5.03 3.85 11.86
N GLU A 143 -4.55 4.62 10.88
CA GLU A 143 -5.44 5.30 9.94
C GLU A 143 -6.15 4.27 9.04
N LEU A 144 -7.39 4.56 8.68
CA LEU A 144 -8.12 3.69 7.75
C LEU A 144 -7.63 3.96 6.33
N TYR A 145 -7.30 2.89 5.61
CA TYR A 145 -6.94 2.97 4.21
C TYR A 145 -8.21 3.15 3.36
N ASP A 146 -8.23 4.22 2.56
CA ASP A 146 -9.38 4.53 1.70
C ASP A 146 -9.36 3.70 0.42
N LYS A 147 -10.09 2.58 0.44
CA LYS A 147 -10.23 1.65 -0.71
C LYS A 147 -11.18 2.17 -1.79
N THR A 148 -11.89 3.29 -1.56
CA THR A 148 -13.10 3.64 -2.31
C THR A 148 -12.84 4.38 -3.62
N TYR A 149 -11.58 4.59 -4.01
CA TYR A 149 -11.26 5.36 -5.22
C TYR A 149 -11.32 4.50 -6.48
N LYS A 150 -12.07 5.01 -7.46
CA LYS A 150 -12.07 4.50 -8.84
C LYS A 150 -10.96 5.21 -9.62
N PRO A 151 -10.10 4.46 -10.33
CA PRO A 151 -9.03 5.07 -11.12
C PRO A 151 -9.63 5.91 -12.25
N ARG A 152 -9.11 7.12 -12.45
CA ARG A 152 -9.53 7.95 -13.58
C ARG A 152 -8.69 7.61 -14.80
N ILE A 153 -9.35 7.16 -15.86
CA ILE A 153 -8.70 6.75 -17.10
C ILE A 153 -8.98 7.80 -18.17
N ASN A 154 -7.92 8.45 -18.65
CA ASN A 154 -8.00 9.33 -19.81
C ASN A 154 -7.31 8.65 -20.98
N ILE A 155 -8.03 8.51 -22.10
CA ILE A 155 -7.48 8.01 -23.35
C ILE A 155 -7.45 9.16 -24.34
N VAL A 156 -6.28 9.41 -24.91
CA VAL A 156 -6.08 10.40 -25.97
C VAL A 156 -5.80 9.67 -27.28
N GLU A 157 -6.70 9.80 -28.24
CA GLU A 157 -6.50 9.32 -29.60
C GLU A 157 -5.75 10.38 -30.40
N TYR A 158 -4.55 10.07 -30.88
CA TYR A 158 -3.80 10.93 -31.79
C TYR A 158 -4.13 10.54 -33.23
N ASN A 159 -5.23 11.08 -33.75
CA ASN A 159 -5.65 10.82 -35.12
C ASN A 159 -4.85 11.69 -36.08
N ASN A 160 -3.74 11.13 -36.59
CA ASN A 160 -2.90 11.77 -37.59
C ASN A 160 -2.57 10.79 -38.71
N THR A 161 -2.28 11.32 -39.90
CA THR A 161 -2.07 10.58 -41.14
C THR A 161 -0.76 9.78 -41.21
N ILE A 162 0.15 9.99 -40.25
CA ILE A 162 1.52 9.42 -40.29
C ILE A 162 1.67 8.26 -39.30
N GLU A 163 1.31 8.47 -38.03
CA GLU A 163 1.42 7.49 -36.95
C GLU A 163 0.22 7.61 -35.99
N PRO A 164 -0.93 6.99 -36.30
CA PRO A 164 -2.04 6.92 -35.36
C PRO A 164 -1.62 6.11 -34.14
N LYS A 165 -1.92 6.66 -32.96
CA LYS A 165 -1.63 6.02 -31.67
C LYS A 165 -2.64 6.47 -30.63
N ILE A 166 -2.85 5.63 -29.62
CA ILE A 166 -3.60 6.01 -28.42
C ILE A 166 -2.65 6.13 -27.24
N ALA A 167 -2.84 7.15 -26.41
CA ALA A 167 -2.17 7.31 -25.14
C ALA A 167 -3.18 7.09 -24.01
N ILE A 168 -2.84 6.23 -23.05
CA ILE A 168 -3.66 5.91 -21.90
C ILE A 168 -2.96 6.46 -20.67
N GLN A 169 -3.59 7.42 -20.02
CA GLN A 169 -3.15 7.96 -18.75
C GLN A 169 -4.08 7.42 -17.64
N VAL A 170 -3.46 6.80 -16.63
CA VAL A 170 -4.16 6.27 -15.46
C VAL A 170 -3.81 7.15 -14.28
N GLN A 171 -4.81 7.76 -13.65
CA GLN A 171 -4.65 8.59 -12.47
C GLN A 171 -5.25 7.87 -11.26
N GLU A 172 -4.39 7.32 -10.42
CA GLU A 172 -4.76 6.73 -9.14
C GLU A 172 -3.63 6.98 -8.12
N PRO A 173 -3.77 7.95 -7.20
CA PRO A 173 -2.69 8.37 -6.30
C PRO A 173 -2.24 7.27 -5.34
N ASN A 174 -3.12 6.33 -5.01
CA ASN A 174 -2.82 5.25 -4.08
C ASN A 174 -2.34 3.96 -4.78
N ALA A 175 -2.25 3.96 -6.12
CA ALA A 175 -1.80 2.80 -6.87
C ALA A 175 -0.35 2.46 -6.53
N SER A 176 -0.12 1.16 -6.38
CA SER A 176 1.23 0.59 -6.34
C SER A 176 1.64 -0.04 -7.65
N LYS A 177 0.65 -0.47 -8.44
CA LYS A 177 0.87 -1.12 -9.72
C LYS A 177 -0.28 -0.83 -10.66
N ILE A 178 0.05 -0.48 -11.89
CA ILE A 178 -0.90 -0.26 -12.98
C ILE A 178 -0.50 -1.20 -14.11
N ILE A 179 -1.45 -1.99 -14.59
CA ILE A 179 -1.25 -2.89 -15.73
C ILE A 179 -2.24 -2.49 -16.81
N VAL A 180 -1.72 -2.11 -17.98
CA VAL A 180 -2.52 -1.85 -19.17
C VAL A 180 -2.27 -2.99 -20.16
N ARG A 181 -3.34 -3.67 -20.59
CA ARG A 181 -3.28 -4.77 -21.57
C ARG A 181 -4.17 -4.48 -22.76
N TYR A 182 -3.69 -4.87 -23.93
CA TYR A 182 -4.46 -4.84 -25.17
C TYR A 182 -4.07 -6.03 -26.06
N GLY A 183 -4.95 -7.02 -26.15
CA GLY A 183 -4.62 -8.31 -26.77
C GLY A 183 -3.47 -9.02 -26.03
N ASN A 184 -2.43 -9.42 -26.76
CA ASN A 184 -1.26 -10.12 -26.20
C ASN A 184 -0.14 -9.16 -25.72
N LYS A 185 -0.44 -7.87 -25.62
CA LYS A 185 0.51 -6.79 -25.33
C LYS A 185 0.20 -6.22 -23.95
N SER A 186 1.23 -5.87 -23.18
CA SER A 186 1.03 -5.27 -21.87
C SER A 186 2.13 -4.31 -21.46
N VAL A 187 1.75 -3.32 -20.67
CA VAL A 187 2.67 -2.46 -19.92
C VAL A 187 2.30 -2.54 -18.45
N THR A 188 3.30 -2.83 -17.62
CA THR A 188 3.19 -2.82 -16.17
C THR A 188 4.02 -1.67 -15.63
N HIS A 189 3.37 -0.74 -14.94
CA HIS A 189 3.99 0.34 -14.19
C HIS A 189 3.92 0.02 -12.70
N THR A 190 5.06 -0.12 -12.05
CA THR A 190 5.13 -0.35 -10.60
C THR A 190 5.59 0.95 -9.93
N LEU A 191 4.68 1.53 -9.15
CA LEU A 191 4.76 2.82 -8.46
C LEU A 191 5.21 2.69 -7.00
N LYS A 192 4.99 1.53 -6.38
CA LYS A 192 5.34 1.27 -4.98
C LYS A 192 5.76 -0.19 -4.81
N THR A 193 6.64 -0.44 -3.84
CA THR A 193 6.98 -1.79 -3.36
C THR A 193 6.70 -1.90 -1.87
N TYR A 194 6.51 -3.13 -1.39
CA TYR A 194 6.12 -3.42 -0.01
C TYR A 194 7.18 -4.30 0.63
N HIS A 195 8.05 -3.68 1.41
CA HIS A 195 9.07 -4.38 2.18
C HIS A 195 8.48 -4.79 3.54
N VAL A 196 8.69 -6.04 3.97
CA VAL A 196 8.18 -6.53 5.23
C VAL A 196 9.10 -6.08 6.37
N ASN A 197 8.56 -5.29 7.29
CA ASN A 197 9.24 -4.81 8.49
C ASN A 197 8.53 -5.31 9.75
N ARG A 198 9.12 -5.06 10.91
CA ARG A 198 8.54 -5.36 12.23
C ARG A 198 8.47 -4.11 13.09
N THR A 199 7.41 -3.96 13.87
CA THR A 199 7.32 -2.96 14.95
C THR A 199 8.23 -3.36 16.12
N GLU A 200 8.41 -2.44 17.08
CA GLU A 200 9.15 -2.72 18.32
C GLU A 200 8.53 -3.88 19.13
N LYS A 201 7.20 -3.97 19.15
CA LYS A 201 6.45 -5.09 19.73
C LYS A 201 6.42 -6.34 18.82
N GLY A 202 7.22 -6.38 17.75
CA GLY A 202 7.41 -7.56 16.90
C GLY A 202 6.26 -7.88 15.92
N ILE A 203 5.37 -6.93 15.65
CA ILE A 203 4.28 -7.11 14.68
C ILE A 203 4.77 -6.82 13.27
N TYR A 204 4.53 -7.74 12.35
CA TYR A 204 4.86 -7.51 10.94
C TYR A 204 3.95 -6.47 10.31
N TYR A 205 4.55 -5.59 9.51
CA TYR A 205 3.83 -4.63 8.69
C TYR A 205 4.51 -4.47 7.34
N ALA A 206 3.74 -4.00 6.36
CA ALA A 206 4.23 -3.71 5.03
C ALA A 206 4.71 -2.26 4.94
N ASN A 207 6.01 -2.05 4.79
CA ASN A 207 6.60 -0.74 4.61
C ASN A 207 6.55 -0.35 3.13
N ILE A 208 5.76 0.68 2.83
CA ILE A 208 5.53 1.18 1.48
C ILE A 208 6.70 2.07 1.09
N THR A 209 7.39 1.71 0.01
CA THR A 209 8.46 2.52 -0.56
C THR A 209 8.12 2.91 -1.99
N PRO A 210 8.22 4.21 -2.36
CA PRO A 210 8.03 4.64 -3.74
C PRO A 210 8.98 3.91 -4.69
N LEU A 211 8.47 3.58 -5.87
CA LEU A 211 9.20 2.99 -6.97
C LEU A 211 8.72 3.64 -8.27
N ASP A 212 9.52 3.59 -9.33
CA ASP A 212 9.04 3.96 -10.66
C ASP A 212 9.72 3.07 -11.70
N THR A 213 9.08 1.93 -11.96
CA THR A 213 9.60 0.94 -12.91
C THR A 213 8.54 0.56 -13.93
N TRP A 214 8.99 0.41 -15.16
CA TRP A 214 8.15 0.10 -16.30
C TRP A 214 8.62 -1.20 -16.95
N GLN A 215 7.70 -2.13 -17.13
CA GLN A 215 7.93 -3.37 -17.86
C GLN A 215 7.00 -3.42 -19.07
N VAL A 216 7.58 -3.54 -20.25
CA VAL A 216 6.85 -3.58 -21.53
C VAL A 216 6.95 -5.00 -22.10
N GLN A 217 5.82 -5.55 -22.54
CA GLN A 217 5.74 -6.86 -23.17
C GLN A 217 4.94 -6.77 -24.47
N GLY A 218 5.56 -7.14 -25.59
CA GLY A 218 4.98 -7.09 -26.93
C GLY A 218 5.49 -5.93 -27.78
N GLN A 219 5.12 -5.93 -29.06
CA GLN A 219 5.43 -4.87 -30.03
C GLN A 219 4.28 -3.86 -30.10
N ASP A 220 4.55 -2.62 -30.55
CA ASP A 220 3.57 -1.54 -30.71
C ASP A 220 2.85 -1.10 -29.43
N ILE A 221 3.42 -1.43 -28.27
CA ILE A 221 3.03 -0.88 -26.98
C ILE A 221 4.28 -0.32 -26.29
N GLY A 222 4.15 0.78 -25.57
CA GLY A 222 5.28 1.42 -24.92
C GLY A 222 4.85 2.47 -23.90
N ARG A 223 5.76 3.38 -23.58
CA ARG A 223 5.50 4.49 -22.65
C ARG A 223 5.95 5.82 -23.24
N LEU A 224 5.29 6.89 -22.84
CA LEU A 224 5.72 8.27 -23.04
C LEU A 224 5.32 9.09 -21.82
N GLY A 225 6.30 9.50 -21.01
CA GLY A 225 6.03 10.04 -19.67
C GLY A 225 5.25 9.02 -18.84
N ASP A 226 4.16 9.48 -18.23
CA ASP A 226 3.25 8.68 -17.41
C ASP A 226 2.11 8.01 -18.21
N SER A 227 2.20 8.05 -19.54
CA SER A 227 1.19 7.49 -20.43
C SER A 227 1.68 6.20 -21.06
N VAL A 228 0.79 5.20 -21.12
CA VAL A 228 0.98 4.01 -21.95
C VAL A 228 0.61 4.34 -23.38
N LEU A 229 1.51 4.08 -24.32
CA LEU A 229 1.26 4.27 -25.74
C LEU A 229 0.92 2.93 -26.38
N ILE A 230 -0.12 2.90 -27.21
CA ILE A 230 -0.42 1.78 -28.10
C ILE A 230 -0.45 2.33 -29.53
N ASN A 231 0.49 1.89 -30.37
CA ASN A 231 0.48 2.22 -31.79
C ASN A 231 -0.54 1.31 -32.48
N THR A 232 -1.62 1.89 -32.96
CA THR A 232 -2.74 1.17 -33.56
C THR A 232 -3.54 2.11 -34.43
N ASN A 233 -4.20 1.55 -35.45
CA ASN A 233 -5.17 2.30 -36.23
C ASN A 233 -6.38 2.63 -35.33
N ILE A 234 -6.72 3.91 -35.18
CA ILE A 234 -7.79 4.39 -34.29
C ILE A 234 -9.16 3.84 -34.72
N SER A 235 -9.40 3.69 -36.03
CA SER A 235 -10.67 3.13 -36.53
C SER A 235 -10.88 1.66 -36.16
N GLU A 236 -9.85 0.96 -35.69
CA GLU A 236 -9.86 -0.45 -35.33
C GLU A 236 -9.76 -0.68 -33.82
N VAL A 237 -9.66 0.39 -33.02
CA VAL A 237 -9.55 0.27 -31.57
C VAL A 237 -10.87 -0.23 -30.98
N ASN A 238 -10.77 -1.31 -30.21
CA ASN A 238 -11.88 -1.80 -29.40
C ASN A 238 -11.58 -1.53 -27.92
N TYR A 239 -12.19 -0.47 -27.37
CA TYR A 239 -12.00 -0.04 -25.98
C TYR A 239 -12.38 -1.12 -24.96
N SER A 240 -13.37 -1.95 -25.26
CA SER A 240 -13.77 -3.07 -24.39
C SER A 240 -12.72 -4.18 -24.30
N LYS A 241 -11.71 -4.18 -25.19
CA LYS A 241 -10.55 -5.09 -25.13
C LYS A 241 -9.34 -4.50 -24.39
N ILE A 242 -9.41 -3.23 -23.99
CA ILE A 242 -8.38 -2.61 -23.16
C ILE A 242 -8.68 -2.98 -21.70
N GLU A 243 -7.81 -3.78 -21.11
CA GLU A 243 -7.89 -4.14 -19.69
C GLU A 243 -6.93 -3.24 -18.91
N ILE A 244 -7.46 -2.45 -17.98
CA ILE A 244 -6.67 -1.63 -17.06
C ILE A 244 -6.91 -2.17 -15.65
N ILE A 245 -5.82 -2.66 -15.05
CA ILE A 245 -5.82 -3.22 -13.71
C ILE A 245 -4.99 -2.29 -12.83
N VAL A 246 -5.57 -1.84 -11.74
CA VAL A 246 -4.91 -1.00 -10.75
C VAL A 246 -4.89 -1.74 -9.42
N SER A 247 -3.71 -1.88 -8.84
CA SER A 247 -3.52 -2.62 -7.59
C SER A 247 -2.89 -1.73 -6.52
N ASP A 248 -3.33 -1.94 -5.29
CA ASP A 248 -2.69 -1.49 -4.07
C ASP A 248 -2.39 -2.70 -3.17
N ILE A 249 -1.95 -2.45 -1.94
CA ILE A 249 -1.57 -3.55 -1.03
C ILE A 249 -2.78 -4.32 -0.49
N TYR A 250 -3.97 -3.70 -0.52
CA TYR A 250 -5.21 -4.23 0.03
C TYR A 250 -6.16 -4.81 -1.03
N GLY A 251 -5.74 -4.80 -2.30
CA GLY A 251 -6.41 -5.49 -3.38
C GLY A 251 -6.18 -4.90 -4.76
N THR A 252 -7.06 -5.29 -5.67
CA THR A 252 -6.97 -4.96 -7.08
C THR A 252 -8.34 -4.57 -7.62
N THR A 253 -8.37 -3.50 -8.40
CA THR A 253 -9.54 -2.97 -9.09
C THR A 253 -9.30 -3.03 -10.59
N ARG A 254 -10.33 -3.44 -11.33
CA ARG A 254 -10.34 -3.38 -12.80
C ARG A 254 -11.17 -2.19 -13.22
N ALA A 255 -10.63 -1.34 -14.07
CA ALA A 255 -11.37 -0.20 -14.60
C ALA A 255 -12.43 -0.70 -15.60
N ASP A 256 -13.63 -0.12 -15.54
CA ASP A 256 -14.69 -0.40 -16.50
C ASP A 256 -14.45 0.41 -17.78
N PRO A 257 -14.34 -0.22 -18.96
CA PRO A 257 -14.23 0.49 -20.23
C PRO A 257 -15.33 1.52 -20.50
N ALA A 258 -16.51 1.36 -19.91
CA ALA A 258 -17.60 2.33 -20.03
C ALA A 258 -17.32 3.66 -19.30
N GLU A 259 -16.36 3.68 -18.37
CA GLU A 259 -15.98 4.86 -17.58
C GLU A 259 -14.76 5.60 -18.16
N PHE A 260 -14.22 5.15 -19.30
CA PHE A 260 -13.05 5.78 -19.92
C PHE A 260 -13.40 7.15 -20.50
N ASN A 261 -12.59 8.15 -20.18
CA ASN A 261 -12.69 9.48 -20.78
C ASN A 261 -11.85 9.53 -22.06
N ILE A 262 -12.50 9.46 -23.21
CA ILE A 262 -11.84 9.39 -24.51
C ILE A 262 -11.86 10.78 -25.16
N THR A 263 -10.68 11.26 -25.55
CA THR A 263 -10.49 12.53 -26.25
C THR A 263 -9.74 12.30 -27.55
N THR A 264 -10.19 12.92 -28.63
CA THR A 264 -9.55 12.80 -29.94
C THR A 264 -8.81 14.08 -30.27
N VAL A 265 -7.52 13.97 -30.57
CA VAL A 265 -6.70 15.06 -31.08
C VAL A 265 -6.42 14.77 -32.56
N THR A 266 -7.10 15.52 -33.42
CA THR A 266 -6.81 15.49 -34.86
C THR A 266 -5.66 16.43 -35.14
N TYR A 267 -4.55 15.87 -35.61
CA TYR A 267 -3.40 16.66 -36.04
C TYR A 267 -3.11 16.34 -37.51
N GLU A 268 -3.10 17.36 -38.35
CA GLU A 268 -2.82 17.26 -39.78
C GLU A 268 -1.40 17.79 -40.05
N PRO A 269 -0.35 16.98 -39.81
CA PRO A 269 1.05 17.40 -39.97
C PRO A 269 1.36 17.85 -41.40
N GLU A 270 0.65 17.31 -42.39
CA GLU A 270 0.72 17.74 -43.78
C GLU A 270 0.48 19.24 -43.98
N LYS A 271 -0.38 19.90 -43.18
CA LYS A 271 -0.58 21.35 -43.27
C LYS A 271 0.64 22.17 -42.81
N ILE A 272 1.52 21.59 -41.99
CA ILE A 272 2.72 22.25 -41.46
C ILE A 272 3.94 21.94 -42.35
N VAL A 273 4.09 20.69 -42.80
CA VAL A 273 5.16 20.29 -43.72
C VAL A 273 4.94 20.87 -45.13
N PHE A 274 3.69 20.93 -45.59
CA PHE A 274 3.28 21.67 -46.78
C PHE A 274 2.82 23.09 -46.44
N ASN A 275 3.49 23.77 -45.51
CA ASN A 275 3.33 25.21 -45.41
C ASN A 275 3.91 25.83 -46.70
N PRO A 276 3.09 26.48 -47.56
CA PRO A 276 3.57 27.03 -48.82
C PRO A 276 4.73 28.02 -48.63
N LEU A 277 4.81 28.70 -47.48
CA LEU A 277 5.95 29.55 -47.13
C LEU A 277 7.25 28.78 -46.92
N LEU A 278 7.20 27.59 -46.29
CA LEU A 278 8.37 26.74 -46.07
C LEU A 278 8.89 26.16 -47.40
N ILE A 279 7.98 25.76 -48.29
CA ILE A 279 8.31 25.28 -49.64
C ILE A 279 8.96 26.40 -50.47
N VAL A 280 8.38 27.60 -50.46
CA VAL A 280 8.96 28.77 -51.14
C VAL A 280 10.34 29.10 -50.56
N PHE A 281 10.50 29.07 -49.24
CA PHE A 281 11.78 29.32 -48.58
C PHE A 281 12.86 28.30 -48.98
N LEU A 282 12.55 27.00 -48.91
CA LEU A 282 13.47 25.94 -49.33
C LEU A 282 13.80 26.04 -50.84
N GLY A 283 12.84 26.45 -51.67
CA GLY A 283 13.06 26.72 -53.09
C GLY A 283 14.01 27.90 -53.34
N ILE A 284 13.91 28.99 -52.58
CA ILE A 284 14.82 30.14 -52.65
C ILE A 284 16.24 29.73 -52.21
N VAL A 285 16.36 28.98 -51.10
CA VAL A 285 17.67 28.50 -50.62
C VAL A 285 18.32 27.56 -51.63
N GLY A 286 17.56 26.62 -52.21
CA GLY A 286 18.05 25.72 -53.23
C GLY A 286 18.51 26.43 -54.52
N THR A 287 17.75 27.43 -54.97
CA THR A 287 18.14 28.23 -56.15
C THR A 287 19.38 29.09 -55.89
N LEU A 288 19.54 29.67 -54.70
CA LEU A 288 20.76 30.38 -54.28
C LEU A 288 21.98 29.45 -54.23
N PHE A 289 21.82 28.22 -53.74
CA PHE A 289 22.89 27.22 -53.71
C PHE A 289 23.30 26.77 -55.12
N CYS A 290 22.34 26.49 -55.99
CA CYS A 290 22.63 26.10 -57.38
C CYS A 290 23.30 27.23 -58.17
N SER A 291 22.87 28.48 -57.98
CA SER A 291 23.46 29.64 -58.65
C SER A 291 24.86 29.95 -58.14
N SER A 292 25.12 29.85 -56.84
CA SER A 292 26.48 29.98 -56.28
C SER A 292 27.42 28.86 -56.73
N ALA A 293 26.95 27.61 -56.76
CA ALA A 293 27.73 26.48 -57.29
C ALA A 293 28.05 26.65 -58.78
N TYR A 294 27.10 27.17 -59.58
CA TYR A 294 27.32 27.48 -60.99
C TYR A 294 28.36 28.59 -61.19
N ILE A 295 28.30 29.66 -60.38
CA ILE A 295 29.27 30.76 -60.43
C ILE A 295 30.68 30.28 -60.05
N ILE A 296 30.81 29.51 -58.98
CA ILE A 296 32.11 28.95 -58.56
C ILE A 296 32.71 28.06 -59.66
N ARG A 297 31.89 27.21 -60.30
CA ARG A 297 32.34 26.36 -61.41
C ARG A 297 32.78 27.15 -62.65
N ARG A 298 32.18 28.33 -62.89
CA ARG A 298 32.60 29.24 -63.98
C ARG A 298 33.89 30.01 -63.67
N ILE A 299 34.23 30.22 -62.39
CA ILE A 299 35.46 30.92 -62.00
C ILE A 299 36.67 29.97 -62.05
N GLN A 300 36.45 28.66 -62.00
CA GLN A 300 37.50 27.62 -62.04
C GLN A 300 37.80 27.06 -63.44
N LEU A 301 37.10 27.50 -64.48
CA LEU A 301 37.34 27.17 -65.90
C LEU A 301 37.89 28.39 -66.63
#